data_AF-A0A150X902-F1
#
_entry.id   AF-A0A150X902-F1
#
_cell.length_a   1.000
_cell.length_b   1.000
_cell.length_c   1.000
_cell.angle_alpha   90.00
_cell.angle_beta   90.00
_cell.angle_gamma   90.00
#
_symmetry.space_group_name_H-M   'P 1'
#
loop_
_entity.id
_entity.type
_entity.pdbx_description
1 polymer ?
#
loop_
_entity_poly.entity_id
_entity_poly.type
_entity_poly.pdbx_seq_one_letter_code
_entity_poly.pdbx_strand_id
1 'polypeptide(L)'
;MVKIGTSRRLKKSAASKKLRRRDFFTYFMEVLLIIFGISVAYQLNVYYEGQKDLQLEKAALRKVYRENETNMENFYSIVPSRNELQEDTRELARILFSGGLLEDDNIGTYLFNINRTYKPIIQLEAINFYLNTNYTNRNSDVKSELITLKSKYLELRDVVDYYVRMKEKYYSEFLVSDVDFGEEKIISYEKIKSVEFKNLVVNLLANEQELNRLFEDTFELALDLDEMIEEKLH
;
A
#
# COMPACT_ATOMS: atom_id res chain seq x y z
N MET A 1 -5.37 76.83 -82.76
CA MET A 1 -6.49 76.78 -81.79
C MET A 1 -6.75 75.31 -81.47
N VAL A 2 -6.15 74.72 -80.43
CA VAL A 2 -6.52 74.75 -79.00
C VAL A 2 -7.96 74.27 -78.73
N LYS A 3 -8.11 73.04 -78.20
CA LYS A 3 -8.54 72.81 -76.81
C LYS A 3 -8.35 71.36 -76.35
N ILE A 4 -7.53 71.26 -75.32
CA ILE A 4 -7.30 70.13 -74.40
C ILE A 4 -8.51 69.95 -73.47
N GLY A 5 -8.78 68.71 -73.07
CA GLY A 5 -9.51 68.38 -71.83
C GLY A 5 -10.55 67.27 -72.02
N THR A 6 -10.73 66.29 -71.13
CA THR A 6 -10.24 66.11 -69.76
C THR A 6 -10.34 64.63 -69.38
N SER A 7 -9.32 64.11 -68.69
CA SER A 7 -9.37 62.81 -68.02
C SER A 7 -10.51 62.76 -67.01
N ARG A 8 -11.49 61.88 -67.23
CA ARG A 8 -12.41 61.44 -66.16
C ARG A 8 -11.61 60.61 -65.16
N ARG A 9 -11.05 61.27 -64.14
CA ARG A 9 -10.67 60.62 -62.88
C ARG A 9 -11.93 59.96 -62.31
N LEU A 10 -12.00 58.64 -62.41
CA LEU A 10 -12.86 57.81 -61.56
C LEU A 10 -12.55 58.17 -60.10
N LYS A 11 -13.39 58.99 -59.48
CA LYS A 11 -13.42 59.17 -58.03
C LYS A 11 -13.73 57.80 -57.44
N LYS A 12 -12.70 57.01 -57.10
CA LYS A 12 -12.82 55.88 -56.17
C LYS A 12 -13.42 56.46 -54.90
N SER A 13 -14.73 56.28 -54.74
CA SER A 13 -15.47 56.91 -53.65
C SER A 13 -14.89 56.44 -52.32
N ALA A 14 -14.75 57.35 -51.36
CA ALA A 14 -14.32 57.01 -50.00
C ALA A 14 -15.22 55.94 -49.35
N ALA A 15 -16.44 55.75 -49.88
CA ALA A 15 -17.35 54.68 -49.49
C ALA A 15 -16.83 53.27 -49.83
N SER A 16 -16.10 53.08 -50.95
CA SER A 16 -15.58 51.76 -51.33
C SER A 16 -14.40 51.29 -50.44
N LYS A 17 -13.60 52.24 -49.92
CA LYS A 17 -12.56 51.95 -48.90
C LYS A 17 -13.15 51.64 -47.53
N LYS A 18 -14.29 52.26 -47.18
CA LYS A 18 -15.00 52.05 -45.91
C LYS A 18 -15.72 50.69 -45.88
N LEU A 19 -16.30 50.26 -47.00
CA LEU A 19 -16.88 48.91 -47.20
C LEU A 19 -15.82 47.81 -47.05
N ARG A 20 -14.68 47.90 -47.76
CA ARG A 20 -13.58 46.93 -47.63
C ARG A 20 -13.01 46.77 -46.21
N ARG A 21 -12.96 47.87 -45.43
CA ARG A 21 -12.53 47.80 -44.02
C ARG A 21 -13.56 47.11 -43.13
N ARG A 22 -14.85 47.28 -43.42
CA ARG A 22 -15.92 46.61 -42.69
C ARG A 22 -15.91 45.11 -42.95
N ASP A 23 -15.74 44.71 -44.22
CA ASP A 23 -15.64 43.29 -44.60
C ASP A 23 -14.41 42.64 -43.95
N PHE A 24 -13.24 43.30 -43.97
CA PHE A 24 -12.04 42.82 -43.29
C PHE A 24 -12.23 42.66 -41.77
N PHE A 25 -12.87 43.63 -41.12
CA PHE A 25 -13.16 43.55 -39.69
C PHE A 25 -14.13 42.41 -39.37
N THR A 26 -15.16 42.21 -40.20
CA THR A 26 -16.08 41.07 -40.06
C THR A 26 -15.36 39.74 -40.17
N TYR A 27 -14.52 39.54 -41.20
CA TYR A 27 -13.74 38.32 -41.36
C TYR A 27 -12.74 38.10 -40.21
N PHE A 28 -12.11 39.16 -39.71
CA PHE A 28 -11.21 39.07 -38.57
C PHE A 28 -11.95 38.67 -37.28
N MET A 29 -13.11 39.28 -37.02
CA MET A 29 -13.98 38.93 -35.90
C MET A 29 -14.50 37.50 -36.01
N GLU A 30 -14.83 37.03 -37.22
CA GLU A 30 -15.24 35.65 -37.47
C GLU A 30 -14.11 34.66 -37.16
N VAL A 31 -12.89 34.93 -37.60
CA VAL A 31 -11.71 34.11 -37.26
C VAL A 31 -11.46 34.09 -35.75
N LEU A 32 -11.56 35.23 -35.07
CA LEU A 32 -11.44 35.29 -33.62
C LEU A 32 -12.53 34.49 -32.89
N LEU A 33 -13.78 34.57 -33.35
CA LEU A 33 -14.88 33.79 -32.80
C LEU A 33 -14.67 32.28 -33.00
N ILE A 34 -14.14 31.87 -34.16
CA ILE A 34 -13.80 30.45 -34.43
C ILE A 34 -12.68 29.98 -33.49
N ILE A 35 -11.57 30.72 -33.39
CA ILE A 35 -10.46 30.37 -32.50
C ILE A 35 -10.93 30.33 -31.04
N PHE A 36 -11.74 31.30 -30.62
CA PHE A 36 -12.32 31.34 -29.28
C PHE A 36 -13.24 30.15 -29.03
N GLY A 37 -14.12 29.81 -29.98
CA GLY A 37 -15.00 28.65 -29.88
C GLY A 37 -14.25 27.33 -29.74
N ILE A 38 -13.21 27.11 -30.54
CA ILE A 38 -12.33 25.93 -30.43
C ILE A 38 -11.61 25.92 -29.09
N SER A 39 -11.08 27.07 -28.65
CA SER A 39 -10.36 27.18 -27.37
C SER A 39 -11.24 26.86 -26.17
N VAL A 40 -12.46 27.40 -26.14
CA VAL A 40 -13.45 27.13 -25.08
C VAL A 40 -13.87 25.66 -25.10
N ALA A 41 -14.14 25.09 -26.28
CA ALA A 41 -14.48 23.67 -26.41
C ALA A 41 -13.35 22.75 -25.92
N TYR A 42 -12.11 23.07 -26.25
CA TYR A 42 -10.93 22.34 -25.77
C TYR A 42 -10.79 22.44 -24.25
N GLN A 43 -10.89 23.63 -23.68
CA GLN A 43 -10.81 23.82 -22.22
C GLN A 43 -11.94 23.08 -21.49
N LEU A 44 -13.16 23.09 -22.04
CA LEU A 44 -14.28 22.33 -21.49
C LEU A 44 -14.00 20.82 -21.54
N ASN A 45 -13.48 20.29 -22.65
CA ASN A 45 -13.16 18.86 -22.75
C ASN A 45 -12.12 18.44 -21.70
N VAL A 46 -11.02 19.20 -21.58
CA VAL A 46 -9.98 18.95 -20.57
C VAL A 46 -10.56 19.01 -19.15
N TYR A 47 -11.46 19.96 -18.89
CA TYR A 47 -12.14 20.05 -17.59
C TYR A 47 -13.02 18.82 -17.30
N TYR A 48 -13.81 18.36 -18.27
CA TYR A 48 -14.67 17.18 -18.11
C TYR A 48 -13.86 15.89 -17.95
N GLU A 49 -12.79 15.71 -18.73
CA GLU A 49 -11.86 14.59 -18.58
C GLU A 49 -11.21 14.59 -17.20
N GLY A 50 -10.74 15.75 -16.73
CA GLY A 50 -10.15 15.88 -15.40
C GLY A 50 -11.13 15.56 -14.25
N GLN A 51 -12.41 15.90 -14.39
CA GLN A 51 -13.44 15.54 -13.41
C GLN A 51 -13.72 14.04 -13.40
N LYS A 52 -13.75 13.40 -14.57
CA LYS A 52 -13.95 11.96 -14.70
C LYS A 52 -12.78 11.19 -14.09
N ASP A 53 -11.55 11.60 -14.38
CA ASP A 53 -10.34 10.97 -13.83
C ASP A 53 -10.29 11.11 -12.31
N LEU A 54 -10.65 12.28 -11.77
CA LEU A 54 -10.74 12.50 -10.33
C LEU A 54 -11.78 11.58 -9.66
N GLN A 55 -12.94 11.37 -10.29
CA GLN A 55 -13.94 10.45 -9.76
C GLN A 55 -13.47 8.99 -9.75
N LEU A 56 -12.80 8.55 -10.82
CA LEU A 56 -12.21 7.21 -10.90
C LEU A 56 -11.09 7.05 -9.87
N GLU A 57 -10.27 8.08 -9.68
CA GLU A 57 -9.22 8.11 -8.69
C GLU A 57 -9.77 8.00 -7.27
N LYS A 58 -10.77 8.81 -6.89
CA LYS A 58 -11.44 8.72 -5.58
C LYS A 58 -12.08 7.34 -5.37
N ALA A 59 -12.68 6.75 -6.41
CA ALA A 59 -13.24 5.41 -6.31
C ALA A 59 -12.16 4.33 -6.09
N ALA A 60 -10.99 4.47 -6.72
CA ALA A 60 -9.86 3.58 -6.51
C ALA A 60 -9.25 3.75 -5.11
N LEU A 61 -9.05 4.99 -4.65
CA LEU A 61 -8.58 5.29 -3.29
C LEU A 61 -9.52 4.72 -2.21
N ARG A 62 -10.84 4.81 -2.38
CA ARG A 62 -11.80 4.17 -1.46
C ARG A 62 -11.66 2.65 -1.40
N LYS A 63 -11.28 2.00 -2.49
CA LYS A 63 -11.03 0.55 -2.48
C LYS A 63 -9.75 0.23 -1.73
N VAL A 64 -8.70 1.02 -1.94
CA VAL A 64 -7.44 0.91 -1.20
C VAL A 64 -7.68 1.09 0.30
N TYR A 65 -8.41 2.14 0.69
CA TYR A 65 -8.79 2.41 2.08
C TYR A 65 -9.48 1.19 2.72
N ARG A 66 -10.52 0.65 2.09
CA ARG A 66 -11.24 -0.54 2.63
C ARG A 66 -10.37 -1.80 2.70
N GLU A 67 -9.50 -2.00 1.73
CA GLU A 67 -8.54 -3.12 1.74
C GLU A 67 -7.54 -2.96 2.88
N ASN A 68 -7.05 -1.73 3.11
CA ASN A 68 -6.15 -1.40 4.20
C ASN A 68 -6.82 -1.59 5.56
N GLU A 69 -8.06 -1.10 5.74
CA GLU A 69 -8.89 -1.33 6.92
C GLU A 69 -9.04 -2.83 7.22
N THR A 70 -9.37 -3.63 6.20
CA THR A 70 -9.47 -5.09 6.33
C THR A 70 -8.15 -5.73 6.74
N ASN A 71 -7.03 -5.27 6.17
CA ASN A 71 -5.70 -5.74 6.56
C ASN A 71 -5.44 -5.39 8.03
N MET A 72 -5.64 -4.13 8.44
CA MET A 72 -5.45 -3.67 9.82
C MET A 72 -6.29 -4.45 10.84
N GLU A 73 -7.56 -4.76 10.52
CA GLU A 73 -8.39 -5.65 11.36
C GLU A 73 -7.74 -7.02 11.57
N ASN A 74 -7.13 -7.61 10.53
CA ASN A 74 -6.37 -8.84 10.67
C ASN A 74 -5.16 -8.66 11.58
N PHE A 75 -4.41 -7.55 11.47
CA PHE A 75 -3.30 -7.25 12.40
C PHE A 75 -3.81 -7.19 13.85
N TYR A 76 -4.87 -6.44 14.12
CA TYR A 76 -5.46 -6.33 15.47
C TYR A 76 -5.87 -7.67 16.06
N SER A 77 -6.38 -8.59 15.23
CA SER A 77 -6.77 -9.92 15.69
C SER A 77 -5.58 -10.82 16.07
N ILE A 78 -4.39 -10.56 15.52
CA ILE A 78 -3.23 -11.45 15.60
C ILE A 78 -2.16 -10.94 16.57
N VAL A 79 -1.96 -9.62 16.65
CA VAL A 79 -0.91 -8.99 17.49
C VAL A 79 -0.94 -9.46 18.95
N PRO A 80 -2.10 -9.53 19.64
CA PRO A 80 -2.13 -10.00 21.02
C PRO A 80 -1.57 -11.42 21.19
N SER A 81 -1.97 -12.34 20.32
CA SER A 81 -1.49 -13.73 20.36
C SER A 81 -0.01 -13.87 19.99
N ARG A 82 0.50 -12.99 19.13
CA ARG A 82 1.94 -12.93 18.82
C ARG A 82 2.78 -12.42 20.00
N ASN A 83 2.26 -11.44 20.74
CA ASN A 83 2.92 -10.94 21.94
C ASN A 83 2.93 -12.02 23.03
N GLU A 84 1.82 -12.74 23.22
CA GLU A 84 1.75 -13.91 24.10
C GLU A 84 2.76 -14.99 23.71
N LEU A 85 2.86 -15.32 22.42
CA LEU A 85 3.83 -16.28 21.89
C LEU A 85 5.29 -15.88 22.19
N GLN A 86 5.61 -14.59 22.09
CA GLN A 86 6.93 -14.07 22.44
C GLN A 86 7.21 -14.22 23.94
N GLU A 87 6.23 -13.92 24.80
CA GLU A 87 6.36 -14.10 26.25
C GLU A 87 6.50 -15.58 26.63
N ASP A 88 5.72 -16.47 26.03
CA ASP A 88 5.83 -17.92 26.22
C ASP A 88 7.23 -18.43 25.82
N THR A 89 7.76 -17.93 24.70
CA THR A 89 9.12 -18.25 24.25
C THR A 89 10.18 -17.73 25.23
N ARG A 90 9.95 -16.54 25.80
CA ARG A 90 10.84 -15.94 26.80
C ARG A 90 10.84 -16.74 28.10
N GLU A 91 9.68 -17.14 28.60
CA GLU A 91 9.57 -17.93 29.82
C GLU A 91 10.15 -19.33 29.64
N LEU A 92 9.92 -19.99 28.50
CA LEU A 92 10.59 -21.27 28.20
C LEU A 92 12.11 -21.10 28.21
N ALA A 93 12.65 -20.07 27.54
CA ALA A 93 14.08 -19.79 27.57
C ALA A 93 14.57 -19.61 29.02
N ARG A 94 13.88 -18.79 29.82
CA ARG A 94 14.24 -18.54 31.22
C ARG A 94 14.29 -19.82 32.05
N ILE A 95 13.29 -20.70 31.93
CA ILE A 95 13.23 -21.98 32.63
C ILE A 95 14.44 -22.85 32.23
N LEU A 96 14.71 -22.97 30.93
CA LEU A 96 15.79 -23.79 30.39
C LEU A 96 17.19 -23.32 30.84
N PHE A 97 17.42 -22.00 30.93
CA PHE A 97 18.72 -21.44 31.34
C PHE A 97 18.92 -21.32 32.84
N SER A 98 17.84 -21.10 33.62
CA SER A 98 17.92 -21.06 35.09
C SER A 98 18.09 -22.44 35.73
N GLY A 99 17.92 -23.52 34.96
CA GLY A 99 17.92 -24.88 35.50
C GLY A 99 16.67 -25.16 36.33
N GLY A 100 15.56 -24.48 36.02
CA GLY A 100 14.27 -24.68 36.67
C GLY A 100 13.81 -26.14 36.59
N LEU A 101 12.86 -26.51 37.46
CA LEU A 101 12.27 -27.85 37.48
C LEU A 101 11.50 -28.09 36.17
N LEU A 102 12.13 -28.82 35.26
CA LEU A 102 11.53 -29.21 33.97
C LEU A 102 10.40 -30.22 34.12
N GLU A 103 10.20 -30.78 35.32
CA GLU A 103 9.11 -31.71 35.63
C GLU A 103 7.86 -30.98 36.14
N ASP A 104 7.89 -29.64 36.20
CA ASP A 104 6.71 -28.84 36.50
C ASP A 104 5.77 -28.81 35.27
N ASP A 105 4.47 -29.00 35.50
CA ASP A 105 3.44 -29.09 34.45
C ASP A 105 3.43 -27.86 33.52
N ASN A 106 3.95 -26.74 34.02
CA ASN A 106 4.04 -25.46 33.31
C ASN A 106 4.95 -25.50 32.07
N ILE A 107 5.98 -26.36 32.01
CA ILE A 107 6.88 -26.36 30.84
C ILE A 107 6.20 -26.89 29.58
N GLY A 108 5.30 -27.88 29.74
CA GLY A 108 4.55 -28.45 28.64
C GLY A 108 3.76 -27.36 27.93
N THR A 109 3.01 -26.56 28.69
CA THR A 109 2.24 -25.43 28.17
C THR A 109 3.06 -24.52 27.26
N TYR A 110 4.23 -24.05 27.71
CA TYR A 110 5.08 -23.20 26.89
C TYR A 110 5.62 -23.92 25.65
N LEU A 111 6.04 -25.18 25.81
CA LEU A 111 6.60 -25.98 24.73
C LEU A 111 5.57 -26.23 23.61
N PHE A 112 4.31 -26.45 23.95
CA PHE A 112 3.22 -26.60 22.98
C PHE A 112 2.76 -25.26 22.39
N ASN A 113 2.62 -24.22 23.22
CA ASN A 113 2.20 -22.89 22.74
C ASN A 113 3.19 -22.31 21.72
N ILE A 114 4.50 -22.50 21.92
CA ILE A 114 5.54 -22.01 21.00
C ILE A 114 5.41 -22.63 19.61
N ASN A 115 4.81 -23.81 19.48
CA ASN A 115 4.59 -24.45 18.19
C ASN A 115 3.50 -23.76 17.35
N ARG A 116 2.71 -22.85 17.94
CA ARG A 116 1.68 -22.09 17.21
C ARG A 116 2.32 -21.09 16.25
N THR A 117 1.61 -20.81 15.16
CA THR A 117 2.00 -19.82 14.16
C THR A 117 0.82 -18.91 13.86
N TYR A 118 1.10 -17.61 13.77
CA TYR A 118 0.10 -16.60 13.47
C TYR A 118 0.51 -15.83 12.21
N LYS A 119 -0.23 -16.07 11.12
CA LYS A 119 0.02 -15.48 9.80
C LYS A 119 -1.02 -14.40 9.49
N PRO A 120 -0.62 -13.18 9.11
CA PRO A 120 -1.57 -12.16 8.71
C PRO A 120 -2.13 -12.50 7.32
N ILE A 121 -3.43 -12.29 7.14
CA ILE A 121 -4.06 -12.35 5.83
C ILE A 121 -3.93 -10.96 5.21
N ILE A 122 -3.04 -10.83 4.22
CA ILE A 122 -2.74 -9.56 3.56
C ILE A 122 -3.35 -9.57 2.16
N GLN A 123 -4.25 -8.62 1.91
CA GLN A 123 -4.82 -8.31 0.60
C GLN A 123 -4.02 -7.19 -0.06
N LEU A 124 -3.80 -7.28 -1.38
CA LEU A 124 -2.97 -6.32 -2.14
C LEU A 124 -3.62 -5.93 -3.48
N GLU A 125 -4.83 -6.40 -3.77
CA GLU A 125 -5.51 -6.26 -5.05
C GLU A 125 -5.80 -4.79 -5.37
N ALA A 126 -6.35 -4.04 -4.42
CA ALA A 126 -6.68 -2.63 -4.56
C ALA A 126 -5.42 -1.77 -4.61
N ILE A 127 -4.42 -2.06 -3.77
CA ILE A 127 -3.11 -1.38 -3.83
C ILE A 127 -2.48 -1.58 -5.22
N ASN A 128 -2.43 -2.81 -5.72
CA ASN A 128 -1.90 -3.12 -7.04
C ASN A 128 -2.70 -2.43 -8.15
N PHE A 129 -4.02 -2.43 -8.05
CA PHE A 129 -4.89 -1.75 -9.00
C PHE A 129 -4.58 -0.25 -9.05
N TYR A 130 -4.52 0.43 -7.90
CA TYR A 130 -4.24 1.87 -7.84
C TYR A 130 -2.84 2.19 -8.37
N LEU A 131 -1.81 1.45 -7.96
CA LEU A 131 -0.43 1.66 -8.42
C LEU A 131 -0.26 1.46 -9.94
N ASN A 132 -1.02 0.55 -10.53
CA ASN A 132 -0.98 0.29 -11.98
C ASN A 132 -1.82 1.28 -12.80
N THR A 133 -2.60 2.15 -12.15
CA THR A 133 -3.42 3.13 -12.84
C THR A 133 -2.69 4.45 -13.04
N ASN A 134 -2.91 5.06 -14.21
CA ASN A 134 -2.41 6.38 -14.55
C ASN A 134 -3.40 7.49 -14.17
N TYR A 135 -4.23 7.26 -13.14
CA TYR A 135 -4.99 8.36 -12.54
C TYR A 135 -3.99 9.43 -12.08
N THR A 136 -4.41 10.68 -12.26
CA THR A 136 -3.59 11.90 -12.33
C THR A 136 -2.34 11.88 -11.44
N ASN A 137 -1.23 12.48 -11.90
CA ASN A 137 0.01 12.60 -11.10
C ASN A 137 -0.13 13.52 -9.86
N ARG A 138 -1.35 13.87 -9.45
CA ARG A 138 -1.63 14.80 -8.34
C ARG A 138 -1.38 14.18 -6.97
N ASN A 139 -1.47 12.85 -6.86
CA ASN A 139 -1.28 12.11 -5.61
C ASN A 139 -0.02 11.22 -5.66
N SER A 140 1.10 11.80 -6.09
CA SER A 140 2.40 11.10 -6.14
C SER A 140 2.89 10.68 -4.75
N ASP A 141 2.53 11.45 -3.73
CA ASP A 141 2.75 11.16 -2.31
C ASP A 141 2.07 9.84 -1.91
N VAL A 142 0.76 9.71 -2.17
CA VAL A 142 -0.01 8.49 -1.86
C VAL A 142 0.56 7.28 -2.61
N LYS A 143 0.94 7.45 -3.89
CA LYS A 143 1.58 6.37 -4.65
C LYS A 143 2.91 5.94 -4.04
N SER A 144 3.71 6.87 -3.53
CA SER A 144 4.98 6.56 -2.86
C SER A 144 4.74 5.74 -1.59
N GLU A 145 3.82 6.18 -0.73
CA GLU A 145 3.50 5.45 0.50
C GLU A 145 2.89 4.08 0.24
N LEU A 146 2.03 3.95 -0.77
CA LEU A 146 1.50 2.65 -1.19
C LEU A 146 2.58 1.68 -1.68
N ILE A 147 3.63 2.17 -2.33
CA ILE A 147 4.78 1.34 -2.72
C ILE A 147 5.54 0.87 -1.48
N THR A 148 5.77 1.76 -0.52
CA THR A 148 6.43 1.45 0.75
C THR A 148 5.63 0.39 1.53
N LEU A 149 4.34 0.63 1.75
CA LEU A 149 3.47 -0.29 2.48
C LEU A 149 3.36 -1.65 1.77
N LYS A 150 3.18 -1.66 0.44
CA LYS A 150 3.18 -2.91 -0.34
C LYS A 150 4.48 -3.70 -0.14
N SER A 151 5.62 -3.01 -0.16
CA SER A 151 6.92 -3.66 0.02
C SER A 151 7.03 -4.28 1.41
N LYS A 152 6.55 -3.57 2.45
CA LYS A 152 6.51 -4.07 3.83
C LYS A 152 5.55 -5.24 4.02
N TYR A 153 4.38 -5.19 3.41
CA TYR A 153 3.46 -6.33 3.39
C TYR A 153 4.06 -7.58 2.74
N LEU A 154 4.80 -7.43 1.64
CA LEU A 154 5.49 -8.54 1.00
C LEU A 154 6.64 -9.08 1.86
N GLU A 155 7.47 -8.18 2.41
CA GLU A 155 8.55 -8.54 3.34
C GLU A 155 8.00 -9.33 4.54
N LEU A 156 6.94 -8.80 5.18
CA LEU A 156 6.31 -9.44 6.33
C LEU A 156 5.81 -10.84 5.98
N ARG A 157 5.09 -10.99 4.87
CA ARG A 157 4.58 -12.30 4.42
C ARG A 157 5.72 -13.30 4.21
N ASP A 158 6.78 -12.89 3.53
CA ASP A 158 7.90 -13.76 3.20
C ASP A 158 8.67 -14.17 4.46
N VAL A 159 8.85 -13.26 5.42
CA VAL A 159 9.48 -13.56 6.72
C VAL A 159 8.62 -14.51 7.54
N VAL A 160 7.30 -14.29 7.61
CA VAL A 160 6.35 -15.19 8.30
C VAL A 160 6.44 -16.60 7.72
N ASP A 161 6.41 -16.73 6.39
CA ASP A 161 6.46 -18.04 5.73
C ASP A 161 7.81 -18.73 5.89
N TYR A 162 8.91 -17.98 5.90
CA TYR A 162 10.21 -18.51 6.27
C TYR A 162 10.21 -19.02 7.72
N TYR A 163 9.67 -18.24 8.64
CA TYR A 163 9.65 -18.55 10.05
C TYR A 163 8.82 -19.80 10.39
N VAL A 164 7.66 -19.97 9.76
CA VAL A 164 6.85 -21.19 9.91
C VAL A 164 7.61 -22.43 9.46
N ARG A 165 8.26 -22.37 8.28
CA ARG A 165 9.09 -23.48 7.79
C ARG A 165 10.26 -23.78 8.72
N MET A 166 10.83 -22.75 9.33
CA MET A 166 11.92 -22.89 10.30
C MET A 166 11.44 -23.60 11.57
N LYS A 167 10.26 -23.24 12.13
CA LYS A 167 9.66 -23.94 13.26
C LYS A 167 9.39 -25.42 12.93
N GLU A 168 8.73 -25.70 11.82
CA GLU A 168 8.44 -27.08 11.41
C GLU A 168 9.72 -27.91 11.31
N LYS A 169 10.74 -27.40 10.61
CA LYS A 169 11.98 -28.12 10.33
C LYS A 169 12.91 -28.25 11.54
N TYR A 170 13.04 -27.22 12.37
CA TYR A 170 14.06 -27.21 13.43
C TYR A 170 13.49 -27.40 14.82
N TYR A 171 12.24 -26.99 15.07
CA TYR A 171 11.60 -27.17 16.37
C TYR A 171 10.80 -28.46 16.44
N SER A 172 9.86 -28.65 15.52
CA SER A 172 8.99 -29.83 15.55
C SER A 172 9.77 -31.11 15.25
N GLU A 173 10.63 -31.14 14.23
CA GLU A 173 11.48 -32.32 13.95
C GLU A 173 12.46 -32.66 15.08
N PHE A 174 13.00 -31.65 15.77
CA PHE A 174 13.94 -31.89 16.87
C PHE A 174 13.25 -32.60 18.04
N LEU A 175 12.02 -32.18 18.35
CA LEU A 175 11.24 -32.66 19.48
C LEU A 175 10.39 -33.91 19.20
N VAL A 176 10.23 -34.33 17.94
CA VAL A 176 9.32 -35.42 17.55
C VAL A 176 9.55 -36.76 18.27
N SER A 177 10.76 -37.03 18.76
CA SER A 177 11.07 -38.25 19.52
C SER A 177 10.78 -38.16 21.01
N ASP A 178 10.69 -36.94 21.53
CA ASP A 178 10.66 -36.63 22.97
C ASP A 178 9.31 -36.03 23.38
N VAL A 179 8.50 -35.59 22.41
CA VAL A 179 7.23 -34.90 22.60
C VAL A 179 6.21 -35.40 21.58
N ASP A 180 5.05 -35.80 22.09
CA ASP A 180 3.85 -36.04 21.28
C ASP A 180 3.05 -34.73 21.18
N PHE A 181 3.14 -34.07 20.02
CA PHE A 181 2.38 -32.84 19.76
C PHE A 181 0.88 -33.09 19.54
N GLY A 182 0.45 -34.32 19.27
CA GLY A 182 -0.96 -34.67 19.09
C GLY A 182 -1.69 -34.89 20.41
N GLU A 183 -1.00 -35.50 21.38
CA GLU A 183 -1.52 -35.69 22.75
C GLU A 183 -1.09 -34.57 23.72
N GLU A 184 -0.34 -33.57 23.25
CA GLU A 184 0.27 -32.52 24.08
C GLU A 184 1.01 -33.10 25.30
N LYS A 185 1.86 -34.11 25.04
CA LYS A 185 2.54 -34.86 26.09
C LYS A 185 4.04 -34.96 25.87
N ILE A 186 4.81 -34.71 26.93
CA ILE A 186 6.26 -34.93 26.94
C ILE A 186 6.54 -36.40 27.28
N ILE A 187 7.24 -37.09 26.39
CA ILE A 187 7.63 -38.51 26.50
C ILE A 187 8.99 -38.62 27.21
N SER A 188 9.93 -37.73 26.88
CA SER A 188 11.28 -37.68 27.43
C SER A 188 11.77 -36.23 27.54
N TYR A 189 12.66 -35.99 28.50
CA TYR A 189 13.30 -34.68 28.69
C TYR A 189 14.75 -34.63 28.20
N GLU A 190 15.26 -35.70 27.58
CA GLU A 190 16.67 -35.82 27.21
C GLU A 190 17.08 -34.73 26.21
N LYS A 191 16.35 -34.56 25.11
CA LYS A 191 16.63 -33.51 24.13
C LYS A 191 16.25 -32.12 24.65
N ILE A 192 15.18 -32.00 25.42
CA ILE A 192 14.74 -30.71 26.01
C ILE A 192 15.83 -30.14 26.93
N LYS A 193 16.58 -31.00 27.64
CA LYS A 193 17.69 -30.59 28.51
C LYS A 193 18.97 -30.21 27.73
N SER A 194 19.06 -30.57 26.46
CA SER A 194 20.27 -30.39 25.65
C SER A 194 20.59 -28.92 25.39
N VAL A 195 21.88 -28.59 25.28
CA VAL A 195 22.35 -27.25 24.92
C VAL A 195 21.83 -26.85 23.53
N GLU A 196 21.69 -27.81 22.62
CA GLU A 196 21.16 -27.59 21.27
C GLU A 196 19.73 -27.05 21.32
N PHE A 197 18.85 -27.65 22.14
CA PHE A 197 17.48 -27.15 22.31
C PHE A 197 17.44 -25.77 22.95
N LYS A 198 18.29 -25.51 23.95
CA LYS A 198 18.36 -24.17 24.58
C LYS A 198 18.73 -23.10 23.56
N ASN A 199 19.70 -23.37 22.69
CA ASN A 199 20.09 -22.46 21.62
C ASN A 199 18.97 -22.27 20.59
N LEU A 200 18.24 -23.34 20.26
CA LEU A 200 17.08 -23.27 19.38
C LEU A 200 16.01 -22.33 19.94
N VAL A 201 15.65 -22.46 21.23
CA VAL A 201 14.64 -21.61 21.86
C VAL A 201 15.07 -20.13 21.91
N VAL A 202 16.36 -19.85 22.12
CA VAL A 202 16.88 -18.46 22.03
C VAL A 202 16.75 -17.91 20.62
N ASN A 203 17.05 -18.71 19.60
CA ASN A 203 16.88 -18.31 18.21
C ASN A 203 15.40 -18.06 17.87
N LEU A 204 14.49 -18.91 18.38
CA LEU A 204 13.04 -18.68 18.26
C LEU A 204 12.64 -17.35 18.89
N LEU A 205 13.11 -17.06 20.11
CA LEU A 205 12.80 -15.80 20.79
C LEU A 205 13.26 -14.58 19.99
N ALA A 206 14.49 -14.61 19.47
CA ALA A 206 15.01 -13.53 18.64
C ALA A 206 14.18 -13.32 17.37
N ASN A 207 13.73 -14.42 16.75
CA ASN A 207 12.87 -14.36 15.57
C ASN A 207 11.46 -13.85 15.90
N GLU A 208 10.85 -14.24 17.04
CA GLU A 208 9.56 -13.68 17.46
C GLU A 208 9.63 -12.18 17.72
N GLN A 209 10.71 -11.71 18.36
CA GLN A 209 10.94 -10.29 18.59
C GLN A 209 11.06 -9.50 17.28
N GLU A 210 11.89 -9.99 16.35
CA GLU A 210 12.05 -9.33 15.05
C GLU A 210 10.76 -9.36 14.23
N LEU A 211 10.02 -10.46 14.27
CA LEU A 211 8.76 -10.57 13.57
C LEU A 211 7.71 -9.64 14.18
N ASN A 212 7.63 -9.53 15.51
CA ASN A 212 6.74 -8.57 16.17
C ASN A 212 7.09 -7.12 15.82
N ARG A 213 8.39 -6.79 15.77
CA ARG A 213 8.87 -5.48 15.29
C ARG A 213 8.42 -5.19 13.85
N LEU A 214 8.57 -6.16 12.94
CA LEU A 214 8.10 -6.01 11.55
C LEU A 214 6.57 -5.86 11.46
N PHE A 215 5.81 -6.56 12.31
CA PHE A 215 4.36 -6.40 12.40
C PHE A 215 4.00 -4.97 12.83
N GLU A 216 4.65 -4.46 13.88
CA GLU A 216 4.44 -3.10 14.41
C GLU A 216 4.79 -2.04 13.37
N ASP A 217 6.00 -2.09 12.78
CA ASP A 217 6.43 -1.17 11.71
C ASP A 217 5.45 -1.16 10.53
N THR A 218 4.98 -2.33 10.10
CA THR A 218 4.06 -2.45 8.96
C THR A 218 2.67 -1.92 9.32
N PHE A 219 2.25 -2.12 10.57
CA PHE A 219 0.97 -1.65 11.07
C PHE A 219 0.93 -0.12 11.23
N GLU A 220 2.00 0.50 11.73
CA GLU A 220 2.12 1.96 11.80
C GLU A 220 2.04 2.60 10.41
N LEU A 221 2.77 2.04 9.42
CA LEU A 221 2.69 2.52 8.04
C LEU A 221 1.29 2.37 7.43
N ALA A 222 0.55 1.33 7.82
CA ALA A 222 -0.82 1.15 7.38
C ALA A 222 -1.74 2.23 7.96
N LEU A 223 -1.56 2.62 9.21
CA LEU A 223 -2.31 3.71 9.87
C LEU A 223 -2.02 5.07 9.21
N ASP A 224 -0.74 5.40 9.03
CA ASP A 224 -0.32 6.67 8.42
C ASP A 224 -0.86 6.83 6.99
N LEU A 225 -0.87 5.73 6.22
CA LEU A 225 -1.45 5.72 4.88
C LEU A 225 -2.96 5.94 4.92
N ASP A 226 -3.67 5.36 5.90
CA ASP A 226 -5.12 5.49 6.02
C ASP A 226 -5.53 6.94 6.25
N GLU A 227 -4.85 7.62 7.19
CA GLU A 227 -5.02 9.06 7.46
C GLU A 227 -4.77 9.88 6.19
N MET A 228 -3.68 9.60 5.47
CA MET A 228 -3.37 10.28 4.21
C MET A 228 -4.44 10.07 3.15
N ILE A 229 -5.01 8.87 3.03
CA ILE A 229 -6.07 8.59 2.06
C ILE A 229 -7.37 9.31 2.45
N GLU A 230 -7.73 9.34 3.73
CA GLU A 230 -8.90 10.08 4.21
C GLU A 230 -8.82 11.57 3.84
N GLU A 231 -7.67 12.21 4.06
CA GLU A 231 -7.44 13.61 3.68
C GLU A 231 -7.67 13.88 2.18
N LYS A 232 -7.32 12.93 1.31
CA LYS A 232 -7.54 13.08 -0.16
C LYS A 232 -8.97 12.79 -0.59
N LEU A 233 -9.72 12.02 0.21
CA LEU A 233 -11.10 11.67 -0.09
C LEU A 233 -12.07 12.80 0.28
N HIS A 234 -11.78 13.52 1.36
CA HIS A 234 -12.55 14.68 1.86
C HIS A 234 -12.18 16.00 1.15
#